data_AF-A0A1F4PI38-F1
#
_entry.id   AF-A0A1F4PI38-F1
#
_cell.length_a   1.000
_cell.length_b   1.000
_cell.length_c   1.000
_cell.angle_alpha   90.00
_cell.angle_beta   90.00
_cell.angle_gamma   90.00
#
_symmetry.space_group_name_H-M   'P 1'
#
loop_
_entity.id
_entity.type
_entity.pdbx_description
1 polymer ?
#
loop_
_entity_poly.entity_id
_entity_poly.type
_entity_poly.pdbx_seq_one_letter_code
_entity_poly.pdbx_strand_id
1 'polypeptide(L)'
;MKKLIFSILLLLSSAANSVWNFGSWGKTALETTTSVASKVGKSFTGLRSRFANLPRVGKFAVVAGGLVLGATALKAKSLQAKNAIEARNAQAFTDVTPENTTFVFDFHDVLAERKTSIAAGVFFKEMSLREKGRFLSRLAWFGKNRITKSDKAGLMPEHSFVGENDNSEYKEKATKLFNCFGPSKEGIALVKKLKSSGYQVYICSNIGEESLQYLADKHSEFKELLDLVDGVQQPTKSNNFINKKDQQTYKEIATKVADKNIILVDDSEKKLKVAKAALGDRLKPVQFISLANLTKLLADNVSGFSA
;
A
#
# COMPACT_ATOMS: atom_id res chain seq x y z
N MET A 1 2.00 -7.01 0.63
CA MET A 1 2.53 -8.26 0.02
C MET A 1 3.12 -8.10 -1.38
N LYS A 2 2.43 -7.60 -2.42
CA LYS A 2 3.09 -7.38 -3.74
C LYS A 2 4.35 -6.53 -3.64
N LYS A 3 4.32 -5.44 -2.87
CA LYS A 3 5.50 -4.63 -2.55
C LYS A 3 6.56 -5.38 -1.75
N LEU A 4 6.19 -6.29 -0.84
CA LEU A 4 7.14 -7.10 -0.05
C LEU A 4 7.82 -8.17 -0.90
N ILE A 5 7.06 -8.90 -1.71
CA ILE A 5 7.58 -9.88 -2.69
C ILE A 5 8.43 -9.15 -3.72
N PHE A 6 7.97 -8.00 -4.23
CA PHE A 6 8.75 -7.18 -5.14
C PHE A 6 10.00 -6.63 -4.46
N SER A 7 9.98 -6.21 -3.19
CA SER A 7 11.16 -5.78 -2.43
C SER A 7 12.12 -6.94 -2.13
N ILE A 8 11.62 -8.14 -1.83
CA ILE A 8 12.45 -9.34 -1.66
C ILE A 8 13.08 -9.72 -3.01
N LEU A 9 12.31 -9.70 -4.11
CA LEU A 9 12.81 -9.93 -5.47
C LEU A 9 13.75 -8.81 -5.96
N LEU A 10 13.53 -7.54 -5.57
CA LEU A 10 14.41 -6.42 -5.88
C LEU A 10 15.69 -6.46 -5.05
N LEU A 11 15.61 -6.88 -3.79
CA LEU A 11 16.79 -7.12 -2.95
C LEU A 11 17.62 -8.27 -3.53
N LEU A 12 16.95 -9.33 -4.01
CA LEU A 12 17.61 -10.42 -4.74
C LEU A 12 18.19 -9.98 -6.10
N SER A 13 17.59 -9.00 -6.80
CA SER A 13 18.13 -8.48 -8.07
C SER A 13 19.18 -7.37 -7.90
N SER A 14 19.11 -6.58 -6.83
CA SER A 14 20.10 -5.54 -6.49
C SER A 14 21.40 -6.15 -5.96
N ALA A 15 21.34 -7.28 -5.25
CA ALA A 15 22.51 -8.09 -4.91
C ALA A 15 23.20 -8.70 -6.14
N ALA A 16 22.49 -8.85 -7.27
CA ALA A 16 23.06 -9.23 -8.56
C ALA A 16 23.60 -8.03 -9.38
N ASN A 17 23.16 -6.80 -9.07
CA ASN A 17 23.53 -5.57 -9.78
C ASN A 17 24.60 -4.72 -9.08
N SER A 18 25.02 -5.04 -7.86
CA SER A 18 26.10 -4.34 -7.15
C SER A 18 27.51 -4.59 -7.72
N VAL A 19 27.62 -5.08 -8.95
CA VAL A 19 28.89 -5.38 -9.65
C VAL A 19 29.34 -4.21 -10.56
N TRP A 20 28.53 -3.18 -10.80
CA TRP A 20 28.88 -2.12 -11.79
C TRP A 20 28.62 -0.70 -11.27
N ASN A 21 29.69 -0.03 -10.81
CA ASN A 21 29.73 1.40 -10.49
C ASN A 21 30.06 2.24 -11.74
N PHE A 22 29.30 3.28 -12.05
CA PHE A 22 29.67 4.30 -13.05
C PHE A 22 29.78 5.69 -12.41
N GLY A 23 30.96 6.29 -12.51
CA GLY A 23 31.33 7.61 -11.99
C GLY A 23 31.11 8.76 -12.99
N SER A 24 31.93 9.83 -12.83
CA SER A 24 31.79 11.24 -13.28
C SER A 24 31.45 11.55 -14.75
N TRP A 25 31.28 10.55 -15.62
CA TRP A 25 30.96 10.73 -17.04
C TRP A 25 29.49 11.09 -17.31
N GLY A 26 28.62 10.92 -16.31
CA GLY A 26 27.18 11.19 -16.44
C GLY A 26 26.80 12.67 -16.58
N LYS A 27 27.67 13.59 -16.16
CA LYS A 27 27.35 15.03 -16.11
C LYS A 27 27.45 15.70 -17.50
N THR A 28 28.52 15.40 -18.25
CA THR A 28 28.74 15.96 -19.59
C THR A 28 27.73 15.44 -20.63
N ALA A 29 27.29 14.19 -20.50
CA ALA A 29 26.28 13.60 -21.40
C ALA A 29 24.87 14.23 -21.23
N LEU A 30 24.57 14.77 -20.05
CA LEU A 30 23.29 15.40 -19.72
C LEU A 30 23.17 16.79 -20.38
N GLU A 31 24.25 17.57 -20.40
CA GLU A 31 24.25 18.93 -20.98
C GLU A 31 24.11 18.89 -22.51
N THR A 32 24.73 17.91 -23.19
CA THR A 32 24.62 17.76 -24.65
C THR A 32 23.24 17.28 -25.10
N THR A 33 22.55 16.43 -24.31
CA THR A 33 21.24 15.88 -24.67
C THR A 33 20.10 16.89 -24.50
N THR A 34 20.22 17.82 -23.56
CA THR A 34 19.21 18.88 -23.33
C THR A 34 19.13 19.87 -24.52
N SER A 35 20.26 20.13 -25.19
CA SER A 35 20.34 20.98 -26.40
C SER A 35 19.64 20.36 -27.62
N VAL A 36 19.69 19.03 -27.76
CA VAL A 36 19.09 18.31 -28.90
C VAL A 36 17.59 18.07 -28.69
N ALA A 37 17.15 17.88 -27.44
CA ALA A 37 15.76 17.59 -27.10
C ALA A 37 14.80 18.78 -27.36
N SER A 38 15.29 20.02 -27.35
CA SER A 38 14.47 21.20 -27.69
C SER A 38 14.10 21.29 -29.17
N LYS A 39 14.74 20.48 -30.04
CA LYS A 39 14.52 20.50 -31.50
C LYS A 39 13.70 19.33 -32.05
N VAL A 40 13.46 18.26 -31.29
CA VAL A 40 12.84 17.03 -31.84
C VAL A 40 11.62 16.61 -31.03
N GLY A 41 10.52 17.33 -31.24
CA GLY A 41 9.18 16.83 -30.93
C GLY A 41 8.65 16.00 -32.09
N LYS A 42 8.72 14.65 -31.99
CA LYS A 42 7.74 13.65 -32.50
C LYS A 42 8.37 12.25 -32.68
N SER A 43 7.64 11.24 -32.20
CA SER A 43 7.69 9.80 -32.51
C SER A 43 8.96 9.00 -32.17
N PHE A 44 8.83 8.13 -31.16
CA PHE A 44 9.87 7.19 -30.71
C PHE A 44 10.08 5.96 -31.63
N THR A 45 9.18 5.70 -32.59
CA THR A 45 9.25 4.50 -33.45
C THR A 45 10.16 4.69 -34.67
N GLY A 46 10.42 5.93 -35.09
CA GLY A 46 11.36 6.24 -36.19
C GLY A 46 12.84 6.31 -35.78
N LEU A 47 13.15 6.23 -34.47
CA LEU A 47 14.50 6.37 -33.92
C LEU A 47 15.36 5.09 -34.02
N ARG A 48 14.84 3.95 -34.50
CA ARG A 48 15.68 2.74 -34.64
C ARG A 48 16.49 2.73 -35.95
N SER A 49 15.92 3.15 -37.07
CA SER A 49 16.61 3.13 -38.37
C SER A 49 17.67 4.23 -38.50
N ARG A 50 17.46 5.38 -37.85
CA ARG A 50 18.38 6.53 -37.92
C ARG A 50 19.65 6.40 -37.06
N PHE A 51 19.74 5.40 -36.20
CA PHE A 51 20.80 5.28 -35.19
C PHE A 51 21.67 4.04 -35.36
N ALA A 52 21.45 3.25 -36.43
CA ALA A 52 22.26 2.07 -36.74
C ALA A 52 23.75 2.43 -36.97
N ASN A 53 24.02 3.60 -37.56
CA ASN A 53 25.35 4.03 -38.01
C ASN A 53 26.09 5.00 -37.07
N LEU A 54 25.57 5.28 -35.86
CA LEU A 54 26.27 6.17 -34.93
C LEU A 54 27.42 5.45 -34.21
N PRO A 55 28.56 6.15 -33.96
CA PRO A 55 29.63 5.63 -33.12
C PRO A 55 29.08 5.30 -31.72
N ARG A 56 29.71 4.34 -31.02
CA ARG A 56 29.19 3.77 -29.76
C ARG A 56 28.73 4.83 -28.75
N VAL A 57 29.45 5.95 -28.63
CA VAL A 57 29.11 7.07 -27.73
C VAL A 57 27.78 7.75 -28.09
N GLY A 58 27.47 7.92 -29.39
CA GLY A 58 26.20 8.48 -29.86
C GLY A 58 24.99 7.57 -29.60
N LYS A 59 25.20 6.24 -29.59
CA LYS A 59 24.16 5.28 -29.22
C LYS A 59 23.83 5.36 -27.72
N PHE A 60 24.83 5.54 -26.86
CA PHE A 60 24.61 5.73 -25.41
C PHE A 60 23.88 7.03 -25.07
N ALA A 61 24.23 8.15 -25.70
CA ALA A 61 23.55 9.44 -25.47
C ALA A 61 22.06 9.40 -25.83
N VAL A 62 21.69 8.64 -26.86
CA VAL A 62 20.30 8.50 -27.33
C VAL A 62 19.49 7.59 -26.41
N VAL A 63 20.09 6.51 -25.91
CA VAL A 63 19.48 5.64 -24.90
C VAL A 63 19.29 6.41 -23.58
N ALA A 64 20.30 7.18 -23.16
CA ALA A 64 20.22 8.01 -21.95
C ALA A 64 19.18 9.13 -22.08
N GLY A 65 19.17 9.87 -23.18
CA GLY A 65 18.16 10.91 -23.46
C GLY A 65 16.74 10.31 -23.55
N GLY A 66 16.60 9.14 -24.16
CA GLY A 66 15.34 8.39 -24.20
C GLY A 66 14.86 7.94 -22.81
N LEU A 67 15.77 7.48 -21.95
CA LEU A 67 15.48 7.14 -20.56
C LEU A 67 15.05 8.36 -19.73
N VAL A 68 15.70 9.52 -19.91
CA VAL A 68 15.35 10.76 -19.22
C VAL A 68 13.99 11.29 -19.66
N LEU A 69 13.70 11.30 -20.97
CA LEU A 69 12.40 11.70 -21.50
C LEU A 69 11.29 10.73 -21.05
N GLY A 70 11.56 9.43 -21.06
CA GLY A 70 10.66 8.41 -20.53
C GLY A 70 10.38 8.60 -19.03
N ALA A 71 11.40 8.83 -18.22
CA ALA A 71 11.26 9.09 -16.79
C ALA A 71 10.47 10.37 -16.50
N THR A 72 10.70 11.43 -17.28
CA THR A 72 9.99 12.71 -17.16
C THR A 72 8.52 12.56 -17.52
N ALA A 73 8.21 11.87 -18.62
CA ALA A 73 6.84 11.58 -19.03
C ALA A 73 6.10 10.70 -18.01
N LEU A 74 6.78 9.70 -17.43
CA LEU A 74 6.23 8.87 -16.35
C LEU A 74 5.96 9.69 -15.09
N LYS A 75 6.87 10.60 -14.71
CA LYS A 75 6.70 11.52 -13.58
C LYS A 75 5.51 12.45 -13.80
N ALA A 76 5.37 13.02 -15.00
CA ALA A 76 4.23 13.88 -15.35
C ALA A 76 2.90 13.12 -15.28
N LYS A 77 2.82 11.91 -15.85
CA LYS A 77 1.64 11.05 -15.74
C LYS A 77 1.31 10.69 -14.29
N SER A 78 2.32 10.39 -13.48
CA SER A 78 2.13 10.11 -12.06
C SER A 78 1.60 11.32 -11.30
N LEU A 79 2.10 12.52 -11.59
CA LEU A 79 1.63 13.76 -10.98
C LEU A 79 0.19 14.08 -11.39
N GLN A 80 -0.13 13.97 -12.68
CA GLN A 80 -1.49 14.17 -13.17
C GLN A 80 -2.48 13.19 -12.51
N ALA A 81 -2.09 11.91 -12.35
CA ALA A 81 -2.90 10.93 -11.65
C ALA A 81 -3.09 11.28 -10.16
N LYS A 82 -2.06 11.79 -9.49
CA LYS A 82 -2.17 12.25 -8.09
C LYS A 82 -3.14 13.42 -7.97
N ASN A 83 -2.98 14.46 -8.80
CA ASN A 83 -3.85 15.64 -8.76
C ASN A 83 -5.32 15.26 -9.03
N ALA A 84 -5.58 14.33 -9.94
CA ALA A 84 -6.93 13.82 -10.20
C ALA A 84 -7.52 13.07 -8.99
N ILE A 85 -6.70 12.29 -8.27
CA ILE A 85 -7.12 11.63 -7.03
C ILE A 85 -7.41 12.66 -5.94
N GLU A 86 -6.56 13.68 -5.78
CA GLU A 86 -6.76 14.75 -4.78
C GLU A 86 -8.06 15.51 -5.03
N ALA A 87 -8.32 15.93 -6.27
CA ALA A 87 -9.55 16.63 -6.64
C ALA A 87 -10.80 15.77 -6.37
N ARG A 88 -10.74 14.46 -6.68
CA ARG A 88 -11.83 13.53 -6.36
C ARG A 88 -12.00 13.34 -4.84
N ASN A 89 -10.90 13.22 -4.10
CA ASN A 89 -10.95 13.02 -2.65
C ASN A 89 -11.55 14.23 -1.94
N ALA A 90 -11.31 15.47 -2.41
CA ALA A 90 -11.90 16.67 -1.82
C ALA A 90 -13.44 16.63 -1.78
N GLN A 91 -14.07 16.03 -2.80
CA GLN A 91 -15.53 15.87 -2.86
C GLN A 91 -16.07 14.94 -1.76
N ALA A 92 -15.24 14.08 -1.18
CA ALA A 92 -15.64 13.21 -0.07
C ALA A 92 -15.86 14.00 1.24
N PHE A 93 -15.41 15.25 1.30
CA PHE A 93 -15.42 16.07 2.52
C PHE A 93 -16.48 17.17 2.52
N THR A 94 -17.43 17.14 1.60
CA THR A 94 -18.58 18.05 1.63
C THR A 94 -19.54 17.69 2.77
N ASP A 95 -19.98 18.70 3.53
CA ASP A 95 -20.95 18.57 4.63
C ASP A 95 -20.59 17.49 5.67
N VAL A 96 -19.32 17.39 6.03
CA VAL A 96 -18.84 16.40 7.02
C VAL A 96 -18.95 16.96 8.41
N THR A 97 -19.74 16.29 9.26
CA THR A 97 -19.83 16.57 10.69
C THR A 97 -19.80 15.27 11.51
N PRO A 98 -19.47 15.32 12.81
CA PRO A 98 -19.48 14.14 13.69
C PRO A 98 -20.83 13.42 13.76
N GLU A 99 -21.92 14.17 13.63
CA GLU A 99 -23.29 13.66 13.73
C GLU A 99 -23.68 12.86 12.49
N ASN A 100 -23.14 13.22 11.31
CA ASN A 100 -23.58 12.65 10.04
C ASN A 100 -22.55 11.74 9.37
N THR A 101 -21.31 11.66 9.88
CA THR A 101 -20.21 10.96 9.23
C THR A 101 -19.45 10.03 10.17
N THR A 102 -19.07 8.86 9.65
CA THR A 102 -18.12 7.92 10.25
C THR A 102 -16.91 7.75 9.35
N PHE A 103 -15.72 7.69 9.95
CA PHE A 103 -14.49 7.39 9.26
C PHE A 103 -14.16 5.90 9.34
N VAL A 104 -13.78 5.30 8.21
CA VAL A 104 -13.35 3.90 8.13
C VAL A 104 -11.99 3.86 7.45
N PHE A 105 -10.99 3.31 8.12
CA PHE A 105 -9.62 3.26 7.61
C PHE A 105 -9.20 1.84 7.23
N ASP A 106 -8.49 1.69 6.12
CA ASP A 106 -7.58 0.55 5.99
C ASP A 106 -6.51 0.64 7.08
N PHE A 107 -6.09 -0.51 7.60
CA PHE A 107 -4.99 -0.56 8.57
C PHE A 107 -3.64 -0.45 7.85
N HIS A 108 -3.43 -1.33 6.87
CA HIS A 108 -2.14 -1.46 6.19
C HIS A 108 -1.83 -0.28 5.28
N ASP A 109 -0.60 0.21 5.38
CA ASP A 109 -0.07 1.29 4.54
C ASP A 109 -0.89 2.61 4.65
N VAL A 110 -1.73 2.74 5.69
CA VAL A 110 -2.52 3.93 6.08
C VAL A 110 -2.30 4.25 7.57
N LEU A 111 -2.68 3.34 8.48
CA LEU A 111 -2.45 3.47 9.93
C LEU A 111 -1.20 2.71 10.41
N ALA A 112 -0.76 1.74 9.61
CA ALA A 112 0.42 0.92 9.86
C ALA A 112 1.42 1.04 8.71
N GLU A 113 2.68 1.27 9.03
CA GLU A 113 3.76 1.44 8.06
C GLU A 113 4.54 0.14 7.89
N ARG A 114 4.68 -0.31 6.65
CA ARG A 114 5.50 -1.47 6.34
C ARG A 114 6.98 -1.18 6.61
N LYS A 115 7.60 -2.00 7.45
CA LYS A 115 9.04 -1.98 7.75
C LYS A 115 9.73 -3.14 7.04
N THR A 116 10.06 -2.94 5.76
CA THR A 116 10.68 -3.98 4.91
C THR A 116 12.01 -4.48 5.45
N SER A 117 12.75 -3.65 6.20
CA SER A 117 13.98 -4.04 6.90
C SER A 117 13.74 -5.17 7.91
N ILE A 118 12.60 -5.18 8.61
CA ILE A 118 12.24 -6.26 9.55
C ILE A 118 12.06 -7.56 8.77
N ALA A 119 11.25 -7.55 7.71
CA ALA A 119 11.03 -8.75 6.91
C ALA A 119 12.32 -9.28 6.26
N ALA A 120 13.17 -8.39 5.76
CA ALA A 120 14.47 -8.76 5.20
C ALA A 120 15.41 -9.34 6.27
N GLY A 121 15.46 -8.72 7.46
CA GLY A 121 16.24 -9.22 8.59
C GLY A 121 15.83 -10.63 8.97
N VAL A 122 14.53 -10.86 9.15
CA VAL A 122 14.00 -12.20 9.47
C VAL A 122 14.31 -13.20 8.37
N PHE A 123 13.97 -12.88 7.12
CA PHE A 123 14.13 -13.82 6.03
C PHE A 123 15.59 -14.15 5.77
N PHE A 124 16.50 -13.17 5.72
CA PHE A 124 17.89 -13.43 5.33
C PHE A 124 18.78 -13.86 6.49
N LYS A 125 18.58 -13.30 7.70
CA LYS A 125 19.48 -13.49 8.85
C LYS A 125 18.97 -14.50 9.88
N GLU A 126 17.66 -14.54 10.13
CA GLU A 126 17.09 -15.36 11.23
C GLU A 126 16.61 -16.74 10.73
N MET A 127 16.13 -16.84 9.49
CA MET A 127 15.68 -18.10 8.91
C MET A 127 16.84 -18.93 8.31
N SER A 128 16.88 -20.21 8.65
CA SER A 128 17.69 -21.24 8.00
C SER A 128 17.26 -21.48 6.56
N LEU A 129 18.09 -22.18 5.78
CA LEU A 129 17.80 -22.49 4.38
C LEU A 129 16.50 -23.31 4.22
N ARG A 130 16.26 -24.26 5.14
CA ARG A 130 15.04 -25.09 5.13
C ARG A 130 13.79 -24.27 5.42
N GLU A 131 13.86 -23.35 6.38
CA GLU A 131 12.76 -22.44 6.72
C GLU A 131 12.46 -21.47 5.58
N LYS A 132 13.49 -20.92 4.92
CA LYS A 132 13.35 -20.10 3.71
C LYS A 132 12.62 -20.86 2.60
N GLY A 133 13.04 -22.09 2.31
CA GLY A 133 12.40 -22.95 1.32
C GLY A 133 10.93 -23.24 1.64
N ARG A 134 10.62 -23.56 2.90
CA ARG A 134 9.24 -23.74 3.38
C ARG A 134 8.41 -22.48 3.20
N PHE A 135 8.94 -21.32 3.61
CA PHE A 135 8.26 -20.04 3.49
C PHE A 135 7.96 -19.70 2.02
N LEU A 136 8.92 -19.89 1.11
CA LEU A 136 8.75 -19.64 -0.31
C LEU A 136 7.73 -20.60 -0.96
N SER A 137 7.72 -21.87 -0.55
CA SER A 137 6.70 -22.85 -0.99
C SER A 137 5.28 -22.39 -0.60
N ARG A 138 5.11 -21.95 0.66
CA ARG A 138 3.83 -21.41 1.15
C ARG A 138 3.45 -20.10 0.48
N LEU A 139 4.41 -19.24 0.20
CA LEU A 139 4.19 -18.02 -0.57
C LEU A 139 3.66 -18.30 -1.98
N ALA A 140 4.21 -19.33 -2.65
CA ALA A 140 3.73 -19.76 -3.96
C ALA A 140 2.31 -20.33 -3.89
N TRP A 141 2.02 -21.19 -2.90
CA TRP A 141 0.68 -21.72 -2.66
C TRP A 141 -0.34 -20.61 -2.37
N PHE A 142 0.00 -19.67 -1.49
CA PHE A 142 -0.80 -18.49 -1.18
C PHE A 142 -1.08 -17.65 -2.43
N GLY A 143 -0.06 -17.44 -3.26
CA GLY A 143 -0.18 -16.76 -4.55
C GLY A 143 -1.19 -17.44 -5.47
N LYS A 144 -1.13 -18.77 -5.58
CA LYS A 144 -2.06 -19.59 -6.38
C LYS A 144 -3.50 -19.49 -5.83
N ASN A 145 -3.70 -19.64 -4.52
CA ASN A 145 -5.02 -19.56 -3.89
C ASN A 145 -5.66 -18.19 -4.03
N ARG A 146 -4.87 -17.11 -4.01
CA ARG A 146 -5.40 -15.76 -4.27
C ARG A 146 -6.00 -15.58 -5.65
N ILE A 147 -5.58 -16.40 -6.62
CA ILE A 147 -6.08 -16.40 -7.99
C ILE A 147 -7.31 -17.31 -8.08
N THR A 148 -7.23 -18.54 -7.56
CA THR A 148 -8.31 -19.54 -7.65
C THR A 148 -9.48 -19.26 -6.70
N LYS A 149 -9.25 -18.51 -5.62
CA LYS A 149 -10.23 -18.17 -4.56
C LYS A 149 -10.92 -19.40 -3.93
N SER A 150 -10.28 -20.55 -3.98
CA SER A 150 -10.87 -21.83 -3.57
C SER A 150 -11.03 -21.99 -2.06
N ASP A 151 -10.24 -21.27 -1.26
CA ASP A 151 -10.27 -21.31 0.20
C ASP A 151 -10.14 -19.88 0.74
N LYS A 152 -11.18 -19.41 1.45
CA LYS A 152 -11.21 -18.06 2.04
C LYS A 152 -10.25 -17.94 3.23
N ALA A 153 -10.09 -18.99 4.04
CA ALA A 153 -9.16 -19.00 5.17
C ALA A 153 -7.72 -18.95 4.66
N GLY A 154 -7.40 -19.72 3.61
CA GLY A 154 -6.13 -19.68 2.88
C GLY A 154 -5.83 -18.37 2.13
N LEU A 155 -6.68 -17.33 2.27
CA LEU A 155 -6.36 -15.96 1.86
C LEU A 155 -5.75 -15.13 2.99
N MET A 156 -5.75 -15.64 4.23
CA MET A 156 -5.13 -15.03 5.40
C MET A 156 -3.69 -15.50 5.56
N PRO A 157 -2.72 -14.58 5.73
CA PRO A 157 -1.32 -14.92 5.95
C PRO A 157 -1.09 -15.92 7.08
N GLU A 158 -1.72 -15.75 8.23
CA GLU A 158 -1.59 -16.64 9.39
C GLU A 158 -1.93 -18.11 9.04
N HIS A 159 -3.03 -18.37 8.34
CA HIS A 159 -3.42 -19.72 7.94
C HIS A 159 -2.63 -20.27 6.74
N SER A 160 -1.88 -19.42 6.04
CA SER A 160 -1.16 -19.79 4.82
C SER A 160 0.34 -19.96 5.03
N PHE A 161 0.92 -19.20 5.95
CA PHE A 161 2.34 -19.18 6.24
C PHE A 161 2.70 -19.93 7.51
N VAL A 162 1.72 -20.23 8.38
CA VAL A 162 1.89 -21.01 9.61
C VAL A 162 0.94 -22.21 9.56
N GLY A 163 1.48 -23.41 9.78
CA GLY A 163 0.72 -24.65 9.88
C GLY A 163 0.74 -25.20 11.31
N GLU A 164 -0.24 -26.03 11.64
CA GLU A 164 -0.41 -26.60 12.98
C GLU A 164 0.85 -27.37 13.44
N ASN A 165 1.43 -28.15 12.53
CA ASN A 165 2.61 -29.00 12.77
C ASN A 165 3.96 -28.25 12.73
N ASP A 166 3.97 -26.93 12.53
CA ASP A 166 5.23 -26.20 12.60
C ASP A 166 5.70 -26.04 14.05
N ASN A 167 7.03 -26.07 14.24
CA ASN A 167 7.63 -25.75 15.52
C ASN A 167 7.45 -24.26 15.87
N SER A 168 7.53 -23.94 17.16
CA SER A 168 7.32 -22.59 17.69
C SER A 168 8.28 -21.56 17.09
N GLU A 169 9.55 -21.93 16.89
CA GLU A 169 10.57 -21.03 16.34
C GLU A 169 10.24 -20.58 14.90
N TYR A 170 9.87 -21.52 14.03
CA TYR A 170 9.45 -21.18 12.66
C TYR A 170 8.17 -20.35 12.67
N LYS A 171 7.20 -20.70 13.53
CA LYS A 171 5.95 -19.94 13.69
C LYS A 171 6.25 -18.48 14.02
N GLU A 172 7.09 -18.23 15.01
CA GLU A 172 7.46 -16.87 15.42
C GLU A 172 8.14 -16.11 14.26
N LYS A 173 9.14 -16.71 13.60
CA LYS A 173 9.83 -16.08 12.47
C LYS A 173 8.88 -15.81 11.31
N ALA A 174 8.03 -16.76 10.94
CA ALA A 174 7.07 -16.59 9.86
C ALA A 174 6.08 -15.47 10.16
N THR A 175 5.50 -15.46 11.38
CA THR A 175 4.59 -14.41 11.86
C THR A 175 5.24 -13.04 11.82
N LYS A 176 6.45 -12.90 12.36
CA LYS A 176 7.22 -11.65 12.30
C LYS A 176 7.48 -11.17 10.87
N LEU A 177 7.69 -12.10 9.94
CA LEU A 177 7.98 -11.78 8.55
C LEU A 177 6.74 -11.21 7.82
N PHE A 178 5.58 -11.86 7.91
CA PHE A 178 4.37 -11.36 7.22
C PHE A 178 3.71 -10.18 7.94
N ASN A 179 3.91 -10.04 9.27
CA ASN A 179 3.49 -8.90 10.09
C ASN A 179 4.61 -7.86 10.28
N CYS A 180 5.35 -7.55 9.21
CA CYS A 180 6.42 -6.55 9.22
C CYS A 180 5.90 -5.10 9.16
N PHE A 181 5.02 -4.73 10.09
CA PHE A 181 4.45 -3.39 10.18
C PHE A 181 4.79 -2.75 11.52
N GLY A 182 5.10 -1.46 11.49
CA GLY A 182 5.23 -0.62 12.67
C GLY A 182 4.14 0.45 12.70
N PRO A 183 3.89 1.07 13.87
CA PRO A 183 2.87 2.10 14.01
C PRO A 183 3.21 3.33 13.18
N SER A 184 2.19 3.91 12.54
CA SER A 184 2.31 5.26 11.98
C SER A 184 1.92 6.29 13.04
N LYS A 185 2.90 7.01 13.58
CA LYS A 185 2.65 8.02 14.63
C LYS A 185 1.66 9.09 14.15
N GLU A 186 1.84 9.55 12.92
CA GLU A 186 0.97 10.53 12.27
C GLU A 186 -0.45 9.98 12.05
N GLY A 187 -0.57 8.72 11.64
CA GLY A 187 -1.87 8.07 11.45
C GLY A 187 -2.64 7.90 12.75
N ILE A 188 -1.95 7.51 13.82
CA ILE A 188 -2.53 7.40 15.16
C ILE A 188 -2.94 8.78 15.69
N ALA A 189 -2.09 9.80 15.52
CA ALA A 189 -2.43 11.17 15.90
C ALA A 189 -3.67 11.69 15.15
N LEU A 190 -3.79 11.38 13.85
CA LEU A 190 -4.97 11.71 13.07
C LEU A 190 -6.24 11.06 13.62
N VAL A 191 -6.19 9.77 13.96
CA VAL A 191 -7.32 9.05 14.55
C VAL A 191 -7.70 9.65 15.91
N LYS A 192 -6.72 9.96 16.77
CA LYS A 192 -6.96 10.65 18.06
C LYS A 192 -7.69 11.97 17.85
N LYS A 193 -7.25 12.77 16.88
CA LYS A 193 -7.88 14.06 16.56
C LYS A 193 -9.33 13.87 16.11
N LEU A 194 -9.60 12.96 15.18
CA LEU A 194 -10.96 12.64 14.74
C LEU A 194 -11.86 12.19 15.90
N LYS A 195 -11.37 11.30 16.76
CA LYS A 195 -12.10 10.86 17.96
C LYS A 195 -12.37 12.02 18.93
N SER A 196 -11.38 12.89 19.17
CA SER A 196 -11.55 14.06 20.04
C SER A 196 -12.54 15.09 19.48
N SER A 197 -12.69 15.15 18.16
CA SER A 197 -13.71 15.96 17.48
C SER A 197 -15.09 15.29 17.43
N GLY A 198 -15.27 14.13 18.07
CA GLY A 198 -16.56 13.46 18.19
C GLY A 198 -16.89 12.46 17.07
N TYR A 199 -15.99 12.25 16.10
CA TYR A 199 -16.24 11.30 15.03
C TYR A 199 -16.20 9.85 15.53
N GLN A 200 -17.03 9.00 14.92
CA GLN A 200 -16.82 7.56 14.97
C GLN A 200 -15.72 7.16 14.00
N VAL A 201 -14.85 6.26 14.43
CA VAL A 201 -13.72 5.74 13.66
C VAL A 201 -13.68 4.23 13.76
N TYR A 202 -13.69 3.57 12.60
CA TYR A 202 -13.56 2.11 12.49
C TYR A 202 -12.33 1.76 11.65
N ILE A 203 -11.83 0.54 11.86
CA ILE A 203 -10.83 -0.07 10.97
C ILE A 203 -11.54 -1.11 10.10
N CYS A 204 -11.26 -1.12 8.80
CA CYS A 204 -11.69 -2.16 7.88
C CYS A 204 -10.49 -2.66 7.08
N SER A 205 -9.92 -3.81 7.46
CA SER A 205 -8.69 -4.33 6.83
C SER A 205 -8.73 -5.82 6.56
N ASN A 206 -7.95 -6.24 5.56
CA ASN A 206 -7.70 -7.66 5.28
C ASN A 206 -6.50 -8.15 6.11
N ILE A 207 -6.56 -7.92 7.42
CA ILE A 207 -5.64 -8.47 8.43
C ILE A 207 -6.41 -9.57 9.17
N GLY A 208 -5.83 -10.72 9.47
CA GLY A 208 -6.52 -11.70 10.31
C GLY A 208 -6.34 -11.40 11.81
N GLU A 209 -7.14 -12.08 12.63
CA GLU A 209 -7.21 -11.85 14.08
C GLU A 209 -5.86 -12.06 14.77
N GLU A 210 -5.18 -13.17 14.47
CA GLU A 210 -3.88 -13.49 15.04
C GLU A 210 -2.81 -12.48 14.63
N SER A 211 -2.86 -12.02 13.37
CA SER A 211 -1.93 -11.02 12.87
C SER A 211 -2.10 -9.67 13.57
N LEU A 212 -3.36 -9.24 13.77
CA LEU A 212 -3.63 -7.98 14.45
C LEU A 212 -3.23 -8.05 15.93
N GLN A 213 -3.56 -9.16 16.60
CA GLN A 213 -3.18 -9.37 18.00
C GLN A 213 -1.66 -9.37 18.17
N TYR A 214 -0.94 -10.09 17.30
CA TYR A 214 0.52 -10.12 17.30
C TYR A 214 1.12 -8.69 17.20
N LEU A 215 0.57 -7.84 16.33
CA LEU A 215 1.03 -6.47 16.19
C LEU A 215 0.73 -5.63 17.43
N ALA A 216 -0.44 -5.78 18.03
CA ALA A 216 -0.82 -5.09 19.26
C ALA A 216 0.05 -5.49 20.46
N ASP A 217 0.43 -6.76 20.55
CA ASP A 217 1.31 -7.28 21.62
C ASP A 217 2.75 -6.78 21.47
N LYS A 218 3.21 -6.57 20.22
CA LYS A 218 4.58 -6.10 19.93
C LYS A 218 4.73 -4.59 19.96
N HIS A 219 3.65 -3.83 19.74
CA HIS A 219 3.66 -2.37 19.68
C HIS A 219 2.51 -1.80 20.49
N SER A 220 2.84 -1.17 21.63
CA SER A 220 1.87 -0.51 22.51
C SER A 220 0.98 0.50 21.78
N GLU A 221 1.50 1.17 20.75
CA GLU A 221 0.80 2.16 19.95
C GLU A 221 -0.31 1.53 19.10
N PHE A 222 -0.16 0.28 18.68
CA PHE A 222 -1.25 -0.44 18.01
C PHE A 222 -2.32 -0.85 19.01
N LYS A 223 -1.94 -1.28 20.22
CA LYS A 223 -2.92 -1.52 21.28
C LYS A 223 -3.72 -0.25 21.59
N GLU A 224 -3.04 0.88 21.79
CA GLU A 224 -3.68 2.18 21.99
C GLU A 224 -4.63 2.55 20.83
N LEU A 225 -4.20 2.34 19.58
CA LEU A 225 -5.05 2.57 18.41
C LEU A 225 -6.32 1.69 18.42
N LEU A 226 -6.20 0.42 18.81
CA LEU A 226 -7.33 -0.51 18.87
C LEU A 226 -8.31 -0.17 20.00
N ASP A 227 -7.79 0.28 21.14
CA ASP A 227 -8.62 0.74 22.27
C ASP A 227 -9.35 2.06 21.95
N LEU A 228 -8.82 2.84 21.00
CA LEU A 228 -9.34 4.15 20.60
C LEU A 228 -10.47 4.09 19.56
N VAL A 229 -10.48 3.07 18.69
CA VAL A 229 -11.46 2.95 17.60
C VAL A 229 -12.76 2.30 18.08
N ASP A 230 -13.89 2.63 17.44
CA ASP A 230 -15.21 2.11 17.79
C ASP A 230 -15.42 0.65 17.34
N GLY A 231 -14.51 0.14 16.50
CA GLY A 231 -14.49 -1.27 16.16
C GLY A 231 -13.60 -1.60 14.97
N VAL A 232 -13.39 -2.91 14.79
CA VAL A 232 -12.62 -3.47 13.70
C VAL A 232 -13.52 -4.40 12.88
N GLN A 233 -13.51 -4.21 11.56
CA GLN A 233 -13.98 -5.19 10.58
C GLN A 233 -12.78 -5.83 9.93
N GLN A 234 -12.65 -7.13 10.13
CA GLN A 234 -11.58 -7.92 9.56
C GLN A 234 -12.06 -9.35 9.28
N PRO A 235 -11.39 -10.10 8.41
CA PRO A 235 -11.66 -11.52 8.24
C PRO A 235 -11.48 -12.27 9.56
N THR A 236 -12.51 -12.99 9.98
CA THR A 236 -12.51 -13.83 11.17
C THR A 236 -13.08 -15.20 10.83
N LYS A 237 -12.89 -16.17 11.72
CA LYS A 237 -13.58 -17.46 11.57
C LYS A 237 -15.11 -17.29 11.64
N SER A 238 -15.58 -16.42 12.54
CA SER A 238 -17.02 -16.17 12.77
C SER A 238 -17.74 -15.52 11.59
N ASN A 239 -17.05 -14.71 10.78
CA ASN A 239 -17.62 -14.10 9.57
C ASN A 239 -17.25 -14.86 8.27
N ASN A 240 -16.80 -16.11 8.37
CA ASN A 240 -16.39 -16.94 7.24
C ASN A 240 -15.27 -16.31 6.39
N PHE A 241 -14.35 -15.58 7.04
CA PHE A 241 -13.20 -14.92 6.43
C PHE A 241 -13.57 -14.01 5.25
N ILE A 242 -14.71 -13.31 5.33
CA ILE A 242 -15.04 -12.28 4.35
C ILE A 242 -13.97 -11.20 4.36
N ASN A 243 -13.70 -10.62 3.18
CA ASN A 243 -12.64 -9.63 3.01
C ASN A 243 -13.11 -8.52 2.07
N LYS A 244 -12.31 -7.46 1.96
CA LYS A 244 -12.63 -6.25 1.19
C LYS A 244 -12.82 -6.43 -0.33
N LYS A 245 -12.70 -7.64 -0.86
CA LYS A 245 -13.14 -7.98 -2.23
C LYS A 245 -14.61 -8.38 -2.30
N ASP A 246 -15.23 -8.64 -1.16
CA ASP A 246 -16.63 -9.02 -0.97
C ASP A 246 -17.42 -7.78 -0.54
N GLN A 247 -18.58 -7.56 -1.16
CA GLN A 247 -19.48 -6.48 -0.78
C GLN A 247 -20.00 -6.64 0.66
N GLN A 248 -20.13 -7.89 1.14
CA GLN A 248 -20.63 -8.20 2.47
C GLN A 248 -19.79 -7.54 3.57
N THR A 249 -18.47 -7.44 3.39
CA THR A 249 -17.58 -6.77 4.34
C THR A 249 -17.99 -5.31 4.59
N TYR A 250 -18.41 -4.61 3.55
CA TYR A 250 -18.82 -3.21 3.65
C TYR A 250 -20.26 -3.08 4.18
N LYS A 251 -21.13 -4.04 3.87
CA LYS A 251 -22.48 -4.11 4.44
C LYS A 251 -22.44 -4.31 5.96
N GLU A 252 -21.55 -5.17 6.46
CA GLU A 252 -21.36 -5.35 7.92
C GLU A 252 -20.86 -4.08 8.61
N ILE A 253 -19.96 -3.33 7.97
CA ILE A 253 -19.58 -1.99 8.47
C ILE A 253 -20.80 -1.06 8.48
N ALA A 254 -21.59 -1.03 7.41
CA ALA A 254 -22.77 -0.17 7.32
C ALA A 254 -23.80 -0.45 8.43
N THR A 255 -23.95 -1.72 8.84
CA THR A 255 -24.79 -2.09 9.99
C THR A 255 -24.25 -1.55 11.32
N LYS A 256 -22.93 -1.47 11.50
CA LYS A 256 -22.30 -0.94 12.73
C LYS A 256 -22.40 0.58 12.87
N VAL A 257 -22.47 1.31 11.75
CA VAL A 257 -22.36 2.79 11.72
C VAL A 257 -23.71 3.52 11.61
N ALA A 258 -24.83 2.80 11.83
CA ALA A 258 -26.19 3.31 11.72
C ALA A 258 -26.46 3.99 10.36
N ASP A 259 -27.22 5.09 10.32
CA ASP A 259 -27.62 5.82 9.09
C ASP A 259 -26.62 6.89 8.62
N LYS A 260 -25.41 6.94 9.22
CA LYS A 260 -24.39 7.92 8.86
C LYS A 260 -23.80 7.65 7.47
N ASN A 261 -23.24 8.71 6.88
CA ASN A 261 -22.33 8.63 5.74
C ASN A 261 -21.00 8.02 6.17
N ILE A 262 -20.33 7.35 5.24
CA ILE A 262 -19.08 6.63 5.48
C ILE A 262 -17.99 7.24 4.61
N ILE A 263 -16.96 7.81 5.23
CA ILE A 263 -15.71 8.15 4.57
C ILE A 263 -14.76 6.96 4.69
N LEU A 264 -14.58 6.23 3.59
CA LEU A 264 -13.67 5.07 3.54
C LEU A 264 -12.33 5.49 2.95
N VAL A 265 -11.28 5.40 3.77
CA VAL A 265 -9.89 5.70 3.40
C VAL A 265 -9.15 4.40 3.12
N ASP A 266 -8.80 4.15 1.85
CA ASP A 266 -8.11 2.92 1.43
C ASP A 266 -7.08 3.22 0.33
N ASP A 267 -5.93 2.52 0.35
CA ASP A 267 -4.87 2.67 -0.66
C ASP A 267 -5.29 2.12 -2.04
N SER A 268 -6.31 1.27 -2.07
CA SER A 268 -6.71 0.48 -3.22
C SER A 268 -8.02 0.96 -3.83
N GLU A 269 -7.91 1.61 -4.99
CA GLU A 269 -9.07 2.00 -5.81
C GLU A 269 -10.02 0.82 -6.09
N LYS A 270 -9.48 -0.39 -6.27
CA LYS A 270 -10.31 -1.59 -6.48
C LYS A 270 -11.20 -1.91 -5.28
N LYS A 271 -10.67 -1.76 -4.06
CA LYS A 271 -11.44 -1.98 -2.82
C LYS A 271 -12.52 -0.89 -2.67
N LEU A 272 -12.16 0.36 -2.95
CA LEU A 272 -13.10 1.50 -2.94
C LEU A 272 -14.25 1.31 -3.95
N LYS A 273 -13.99 0.77 -5.14
CA LYS A 273 -15.05 0.47 -6.13
C LYS A 273 -16.02 -0.60 -5.63
N VAL A 274 -15.52 -1.66 -4.99
CA VAL A 274 -16.38 -2.70 -4.40
C VAL A 274 -17.22 -2.10 -3.27
N ALA A 275 -16.64 -1.25 -2.43
CA ALA A 275 -17.35 -0.55 -1.37
C ALA A 275 -18.45 0.36 -1.93
N LYS A 276 -18.16 1.13 -2.98
CA LYS A 276 -19.16 2.03 -3.61
C LYS A 276 -20.30 1.24 -4.23
N ALA A 277 -20.00 0.10 -4.85
CA ALA A 277 -21.04 -0.81 -5.36
C ALA A 277 -21.91 -1.40 -4.24
N ALA A 278 -21.34 -1.64 -3.05
CA ALA A 278 -22.07 -2.19 -1.91
C ALA A 278 -22.96 -1.17 -1.20
N LEU A 279 -22.50 0.09 -1.10
CA LEU A 279 -23.08 1.10 -0.20
C LEU A 279 -23.70 2.31 -0.91
N GLY A 280 -23.56 2.41 -2.24
CA GLY A 280 -24.12 3.51 -3.01
C GLY A 280 -23.67 4.88 -2.50
N ASP A 281 -24.60 5.81 -2.35
CA ASP A 281 -24.31 7.20 -2.01
C ASP A 281 -23.94 7.44 -0.54
N ARG A 282 -24.19 6.46 0.31
CA ARG A 282 -23.71 6.49 1.70
C ARG A 282 -22.19 6.43 1.79
N LEU A 283 -21.50 5.93 0.77
CA LEU A 283 -20.04 5.89 0.74
C LEU A 283 -19.45 7.09 -0.01
N LYS A 284 -18.57 7.80 0.70
CA LYS A 284 -17.65 8.81 0.20
C LYS A 284 -16.23 8.22 0.16
N PRO A 285 -15.76 7.69 -0.99
CA PRO A 285 -14.47 6.99 -1.06
C PRO A 285 -13.29 7.98 -1.11
N VAL A 286 -12.27 7.72 -0.31
CA VAL A 286 -11.00 8.46 -0.31
C VAL A 286 -9.87 7.50 -0.64
N GLN A 287 -9.23 7.70 -1.80
CA GLN A 287 -8.05 6.93 -2.14
C GLN A 287 -6.83 7.54 -1.46
N PHE A 288 -6.26 6.78 -0.53
CA PHE A 288 -5.15 7.24 0.27
C PHE A 288 -3.88 7.45 -0.58
N ILE A 289 -3.32 8.67 -0.51
CA ILE A 289 -2.02 9.02 -1.13
C ILE A 289 -0.93 9.10 -0.06
N SER A 290 -1.18 9.88 0.98
CA SER A 290 -0.31 10.09 2.14
C SER A 290 -1.12 10.68 3.30
N LEU A 291 -0.59 10.57 4.52
CA LEU A 291 -1.20 11.20 5.69
C LEU A 291 -1.19 12.72 5.61
N ALA A 292 -0.12 13.32 5.06
CA ALA A 292 -0.05 14.76 4.85
C ALA A 292 -1.16 15.25 3.91
N ASN A 293 -1.43 14.53 2.82
CA ASN A 293 -2.53 14.86 1.91
C ASN A 293 -3.89 14.73 2.60
N LEU A 294 -4.13 13.62 3.32
CA LEU A 294 -5.40 13.41 4.02
C LEU A 294 -5.64 14.46 5.11
N THR A 295 -4.61 14.80 5.89
CA THR A 295 -4.69 15.82 6.93
C THR A 295 -5.00 17.18 6.35
N LYS A 296 -4.36 17.54 5.22
CA LYS A 296 -4.66 18.77 4.48
C LYS A 296 -6.11 18.78 4.00
N LEU A 297 -6.58 17.70 3.39
CA LEU A 297 -7.97 17.61 2.91
C LEU A 297 -8.97 17.81 4.04
N LEU A 298 -8.72 17.22 5.21
CA LEU A 298 -9.56 17.42 6.39
C LEU A 298 -9.51 18.88 6.88
N ALA A 299 -8.32 19.48 6.96
CA ALA A 299 -8.18 20.87 7.40
C ALA A 299 -8.84 21.87 6.45
N ASP A 300 -8.77 21.63 5.15
CA ASP A 300 -9.31 22.52 4.13
C ASP A 300 -10.84 22.40 4.00
N ASN A 301 -11.44 21.25 4.36
CA ASN A 301 -12.84 20.95 4.03
C ASN A 301 -13.73 20.56 5.22
N VAL A 302 -13.17 20.28 6.40
CA VAL A 302 -13.93 19.89 7.60
C VAL A 302 -13.82 21.00 8.64
N SER A 303 -14.95 21.64 8.92
CA SER A 303 -15.02 22.74 9.89
C SER A 303 -14.51 22.27 11.27
N GLY A 304 -13.67 23.09 11.91
CA GLY A 304 -13.08 22.78 13.22
C GLY A 304 -11.90 21.81 13.19
N PHE A 305 -11.49 21.30 12.02
CA PHE A 305 -10.32 20.44 11.89
C PHE A 305 -9.03 21.25 11.60
N SER A 306 -8.67 22.22 12.45
CA SER A 306 -7.45 23.04 12.21
C SER A 306 -6.18 22.20 12.32
N ALA A 307 -5.26 22.29 11.35
CA ALA A 307 -4.01 21.51 11.23
C ALA A 307 -3.26 21.34 12.56
#